data_AF-N9NQM8-F1
#
_entry.id   AF-N9NQM8-F1
#
_cell.length_a   1.000
_cell.length_b   1.000
_cell.length_c   1.000
_cell.angle_alpha   90.00
_cell.angle_beta   90.00
_cell.angle_gamma   90.00
#
_symmetry.space_group_name_H-M   'P 1'
#
loop_
_entity.id
_entity.type
_entity.pdbx_description
1 polymer ?
#
loop_
_entity_poly.entity_id
_entity_poly.type
_entity_poly.pdbx_seq_one_letter_code
_entity_poly.pdbx_strand_id
1 'polypeptide(L)'
;MPVGHGFRQLLDSEMVRLQVNLNISLATNSIYALKNYVVAGHGISAMRYADIADAVKEGQAVALTLDSELCNTAQTQLMVRKNTHLSESKHLLIERIRSSFDLIF
;
A
#
# COMPACT_ATOMS: atom_id res chain seq x y z
N MET A 1 -11.85 -22.40 10.53
CA MET A 1 -10.44 -22.08 10.24
C MET A 1 -10.41 -20.67 9.69
N PRO A 2 -9.69 -19.70 10.26
CA PRO A 2 -9.77 -18.35 9.74
C PRO A 2 -8.88 -18.27 8.49
N VAL A 3 -9.44 -17.64 7.48
CA VAL A 3 -8.99 -17.65 6.08
C VAL A 3 -8.14 -16.39 5.89
N GLY A 4 -6.84 -16.53 5.62
CA GLY A 4 -5.94 -15.44 5.23
C GLY A 4 -5.46 -14.52 6.37
N HIS A 5 -4.45 -14.95 7.13
CA HIS A 5 -3.92 -14.23 8.29
C HIS A 5 -2.72 -13.35 7.94
N GLY A 6 -2.83 -12.05 8.23
CA GLY A 6 -1.73 -11.09 8.13
C GLY A 6 -2.20 -9.78 7.51
N PHE A 7 -1.80 -9.52 6.26
CA PHE A 7 -1.97 -8.21 5.61
C PHE A 7 -3.40 -7.75 5.44
N ARG A 8 -4.30 -8.67 5.06
CA ARG A 8 -5.70 -8.31 4.85
C ARG A 8 -6.37 -7.89 6.14
N GLN A 9 -6.15 -8.66 7.21
CA GLN A 9 -6.68 -8.36 8.54
C GLN A 9 -6.07 -7.07 9.12
N LEU A 10 -4.79 -6.81 8.87
CA LEU A 10 -4.14 -5.55 9.24
C LEU A 10 -4.79 -4.36 8.53
N LEU A 11 -4.95 -4.42 7.21
CA LEU A 11 -5.65 -3.40 6.43
C LEU A 11 -7.09 -3.19 6.89
N ASP A 12 -7.84 -4.27 7.08
CA ASP A 12 -9.24 -4.18 7.53
C ASP A 12 -9.33 -3.53 8.91
N SER A 13 -8.40 -3.84 9.82
CA SER A 13 -8.34 -3.24 11.16
C SER A 13 -8.02 -1.74 11.11
N GLU A 14 -7.07 -1.35 10.26
CA GLU A 14 -6.69 0.05 10.05
C GLU A 14 -7.80 0.86 9.37
N MET A 15 -8.49 0.26 8.40
CA MET A 15 -9.66 0.88 7.75
C MET A 15 -10.80 1.14 8.74
N VAL A 16 -11.06 0.19 9.65
CA VAL A 16 -12.03 0.37 10.74
C VAL A 16 -11.58 1.46 11.71
N ARG A 17 -10.31 1.45 12.13
CA ARG A 17 -9.73 2.45 13.06
C ARG A 17 -9.86 3.88 12.51
N LEU A 18 -9.55 4.07 11.23
CA LEU A 18 -9.55 5.37 10.57
C LEU A 18 -10.91 5.77 9.98
N GLN A 19 -11.90 4.88 10.06
CA GLN A 19 -13.21 5.07 9.43
C GLN A 19 -13.13 5.37 7.92
N VAL A 20 -12.15 4.75 7.24
CA VAL A 20 -11.93 4.91 5.79
C VAL A 20 -12.38 3.65 5.07
N ASN A 21 -13.07 3.82 3.95
CA ASN A 21 -13.42 2.72 3.05
C ASN A 21 -12.59 2.80 1.76
N LEU A 22 -11.73 1.80 1.55
CA LEU A 22 -10.91 1.65 0.35
C LEU A 22 -11.62 0.72 -0.63
N ASN A 23 -11.71 1.13 -1.89
CA ASN A 23 -12.20 0.25 -2.96
C ASN A 23 -11.09 -0.74 -3.36
N ILE A 24 -11.24 -2.00 -2.94
CA ILE A 24 -10.30 -3.07 -3.25
C ILE A 24 -10.65 -3.67 -4.62
N SER A 25 -9.88 -3.29 -5.63
CA SER A 25 -10.05 -3.77 -7.02
C SER A 25 -9.45 -5.15 -7.27
N LEU A 26 -8.49 -5.59 -6.45
CA LEU A 26 -7.82 -6.89 -6.57
C LEU A 26 -7.38 -7.41 -5.19
N ALA A 27 -7.68 -8.67 -4.90
CA ALA A 27 -7.15 -9.40 -3.75
C ALA A 27 -6.56 -10.74 -4.22
N THR A 28 -5.31 -11.00 -3.87
CA THR A 28 -4.60 -12.23 -4.25
C THR A 28 -3.54 -12.58 -3.21
N ASN A 29 -3.15 -13.85 -3.15
CA ASN A 29 -2.05 -14.35 -2.34
C ASN A 29 -0.69 -14.33 -3.10
N SER A 30 -0.68 -13.88 -4.36
CA SER A 30 0.53 -13.76 -5.17
C SER A 30 1.10 -12.35 -5.10
N ILE A 31 2.22 -12.23 -4.39
CA ILE A 31 3.01 -10.98 -4.31
C ILE A 31 3.45 -10.53 -5.70
N TYR A 32 3.86 -11.46 -6.56
CA TYR A 32 4.27 -11.15 -7.94
C TYR A 32 3.12 -10.52 -8.74
N ALA A 33 1.89 -11.03 -8.59
CA ALA A 33 0.72 -10.45 -9.24
C ALA A 33 0.41 -9.04 -8.72
N LEU A 34 0.51 -8.81 -7.40
CA LEU A 34 0.33 -7.47 -6.81
C LEU A 34 1.41 -6.48 -7.27
N LYS A 35 2.68 -6.91 -7.32
CA LYS A 35 3.80 -6.10 -7.82
C LYS A 35 3.56 -5.68 -9.27
N ASN A 36 3.20 -6.63 -10.14
CA ASN A 36 2.92 -6.33 -11.55
C ASN A 36 1.69 -5.43 -11.71
N TYR A 37 0.65 -5.62 -10.90
CA TYR A 37 -0.53 -4.77 -10.91
C TYR A 37 -0.18 -3.30 -10.60
N VAL A 38 0.68 -3.09 -9.60
CA VAL A 38 1.17 -1.75 -9.24
C VAL A 38 2.08 -1.18 -10.33
N VAL A 39 3.09 -1.93 -10.80
CA VAL A 39 4.05 -1.48 -11.83
C VAL A 39 3.37 -1.15 -13.15
N ALA A 40 2.32 -1.90 -13.52
CA ALA A 40 1.50 -1.60 -14.70
C ALA A 40 0.66 -0.31 -14.55
N GLY A 41 0.50 0.20 -13.33
CA GLY A 41 -0.24 1.43 -13.03
C GLY A 41 -1.74 1.22 -12.78
N HIS A 42 -2.17 0.00 -12.49
CA HIS A 42 -3.58 -0.31 -12.22
C HIS A 42 -4.05 0.12 -10.82
N GLY A 43 -3.12 0.41 -9.91
CA GLY A 43 -3.47 0.92 -8.58
C GLY A 43 -2.30 0.94 -7.60
N ILE A 44 -2.64 0.92 -6.33
CA ILE A 44 -1.72 0.82 -5.19
C ILE A 44 -1.98 -0.49 -4.45
N SER A 45 -0.97 -1.03 -3.77
CA SER A 45 -1.12 -2.26 -2.98
C SER A 45 -0.28 -2.19 -1.72
N ALA A 46 -0.79 -2.73 -0.63
CA ALA A 46 -0.07 -2.88 0.63
C ALA A 46 0.68 -4.22 0.65
N MET A 47 2.00 -4.17 0.88
CA MET A 47 2.89 -5.33 0.87
C MET A 47 4.02 -5.14 1.89
N ARG A 48 4.80 -6.18 2.20
CA ARG A 48 6.01 -6.03 3.02
C ARG A 48 7.09 -5.31 2.23
N TYR A 49 7.88 -4.50 2.92
CA TYR A 49 9.03 -3.85 2.28
C TYR A 49 10.01 -4.86 1.65
N ALA A 50 10.27 -5.99 2.33
CA ALA A 50 11.14 -7.05 1.83
C ALA A 50 10.70 -7.60 0.46
N ASP A 51 9.40 -7.62 0.18
CA ASP A 51 8.82 -8.15 -1.05
C ASP A 51 8.89 -7.14 -2.22
N ILE A 52 9.12 -5.86 -1.92
CA ILE A 52 9.13 -4.75 -2.90
C ILE A 52 10.50 -4.06 -3.03
N ALA A 53 11.47 -4.41 -2.18
CA ALA A 53 12.78 -3.76 -2.10
C ALA A 53 13.49 -3.67 -3.46
N ASP A 54 13.49 -4.74 -4.25
CA ASP A 54 14.09 -4.76 -5.58
C ASP A 54 13.39 -3.78 -6.55
N ALA A 55 12.04 -3.73 -6.51
CA ALA A 55 11.25 -2.85 -7.37
C ALA A 55 11.49 -1.36 -7.05
N VAL A 56 11.70 -1.07 -5.77
CA VAL A 56 12.03 0.29 -5.27
C VAL A 56 13.44 0.67 -5.69
N LYS A 57 14.41 -0.24 -5.51
CA LYS A 57 15.81 -0.06 -5.89
C LYS A 57 15.98 0.16 -7.40
N GLU A 58 15.23 -0.59 -8.22
CA GLU A 58 15.18 -0.45 -9.67
C GLU A 58 14.43 0.82 -10.14
N GLY A 59 13.82 1.56 -9.21
CA GLY A 59 13.06 2.77 -9.53
C GLY A 59 11.78 2.50 -10.31
N GLN A 60 11.21 1.31 -10.22
CA GLN A 60 9.91 0.99 -10.84
C GLN A 60 8.74 1.35 -9.92
N ALA A 61 8.99 1.39 -8.60
CA ALA A 61 8.01 1.72 -7.59
C ALA A 61 8.58 2.57 -6.46
N VAL A 62 7.68 3.18 -5.70
CA VAL A 62 7.94 3.92 -4.47
C VAL A 62 7.16 3.25 -3.37
N ALA A 63 7.82 3.02 -2.24
CA ALA A 63 7.15 2.55 -1.04
C ALA A 63 6.78 3.78 -0.19
N LEU A 64 5.53 3.83 0.23
CA LEU A 64 5.02 4.79 1.19
C LEU A 64 4.82 4.02 2.50
N THR A 65 5.43 4.50 3.57
CA THR A 65 5.20 3.94 4.91
C THR A 65 3.71 4.07 5.25
N LEU A 66 3.19 3.26 6.17
CA LEU A 66 1.86 3.45 6.77
C LEU A 66 2.10 3.78 8.24
N ASP A 67 1.65 4.94 8.71
CA ASP A 67 1.86 5.31 10.09
C ASP A 67 0.75 4.70 10.97
N SER A 68 1.05 3.46 11.32
CA SER A 68 0.32 2.61 12.24
C SER A 68 1.35 1.71 12.92
N GLU A 69 1.30 1.62 14.24
CA GLU A 69 2.14 0.69 15.01
C GLU A 69 2.02 -0.76 14.51
N LEU A 70 0.81 -1.18 14.11
CA LEU A 70 0.56 -2.51 13.56
C LEU A 70 1.22 -2.71 12.19
N CYS A 71 1.11 -1.72 11.30
CA CYS A 71 1.76 -1.76 9.98
C CYS A 71 3.28 -1.69 10.09
N ASN A 72 3.80 -0.87 11.00
CA ASN A 72 5.24 -0.73 11.27
C ASN A 72 5.82 -2.02 11.84
N THR A 73 5.15 -2.65 12.80
CA THR A 73 5.55 -3.96 13.35
C THR A 73 5.55 -5.05 12.28
N ALA A 74 4.58 -5.00 11.36
CA ALA A 74 4.49 -5.94 10.24
C ALA A 74 5.34 -5.54 9.01
N GLN A 75 6.10 -4.44 9.08
CA GLN A 75 6.89 -3.88 7.98
C GLN A 75 6.08 -3.66 6.68
N THR A 76 4.81 -3.25 6.83
CA THR A 76 3.86 -3.04 5.75
C THR A 76 4.00 -1.63 5.17
N GLN A 77 4.13 -1.53 3.85
CA GLN A 77 4.20 -0.27 3.13
C GLN A 77 3.27 -0.32 1.90
N LEU A 78 2.75 0.84 1.50
CA LEU A 78 2.01 0.99 0.25
C LEU A 78 2.97 1.15 -0.92
N MET A 79 2.85 0.31 -1.93
CA MET A 79 3.63 0.43 -3.17
C MET A 79 2.86 1.24 -4.21
N VAL A 80 3.52 2.23 -4.80
CA VAL A 80 3.01 3.09 -5.89
C VAL A 80 4.00 3.08 -7.06
N ARG A 81 3.53 3.11 -8.30
CA ARG A 81 4.43 3.17 -9.48
C ARG A 81 5.20 4.51 -9.53
N LYS A 82 6.50 4.44 -9.82
CA LYS A 82 7.34 5.63 -10.04
C LYS A 82 7.02 6.29 -11.39
N ASN A 83 7.01 7.61 -11.45
CA ASN A 83 6.64 8.42 -12.63
C ASN A 83 5.21 8.21 -13.16
N THR A 84 4.28 7.86 -12.28
CA THR A 84 2.86 7.91 -12.66
C THR A 84 2.49 9.38 -12.84
N HIS A 85 1.96 9.76 -14.02
CA HIS A 85 1.26 11.04 -14.18
C HIS A 85 0.01 11.00 -13.29
N LEU A 86 0.20 11.33 -12.02
CA LEU A 86 -0.86 11.45 -11.04
C LEU A 86 -1.58 12.76 -11.35
N SER A 87 -2.85 12.66 -11.72
CA SER A 87 -3.70 13.84 -11.76
C SER A 87 -3.69 14.51 -10.38
N GLU A 88 -3.91 15.82 -10.35
CA GLU A 88 -3.88 16.62 -9.12
C GLU A 88 -4.77 16.03 -8.01
N SER A 89 -5.91 15.46 -8.39
CA SER A 89 -6.84 14.74 -7.52
C SER A 89 -6.27 13.44 -6.91
N LYS A 90 -5.44 12.69 -7.66
CA LYS A 90 -4.73 11.51 -7.12
C LYS A 90 -3.59 11.93 -6.19
N HIS A 91 -2.94 13.06 -6.48
CA HIS A 91 -1.95 13.65 -5.59
C HIS A 91 -2.57 14.06 -4.26
N LEU A 92 -3.71 14.77 -4.30
CA LEU A 92 -4.48 15.14 -3.12
C LEU A 92 -4.95 13.92 -2.32
N LEU A 93 -5.40 12.85 -3.00
CA LEU A 93 -5.77 11.60 -2.31
C LEU A 93 -4.56 10.98 -1.60
N ILE A 94 -3.40 10.92 -2.26
CA ILE A 94 -2.17 10.42 -1.65
C ILE A 94 -1.78 11.29 -0.46
N GLU A 95 -1.79 12.62 -0.59
CA GLU A 95 -1.53 13.54 0.54
C GLU A 95 -2.53 13.37 1.68
N ARG A 96 -3.80 13.10 1.38
CA ARG A 96 -4.83 12.88 2.39
C ARG A 96 -4.67 11.54 3.08
N ILE A 97 -4.30 10.50 2.35
CA ILE A 97 -3.88 9.21 2.94
C ILE A 97 -2.65 9.47 3.82
N ARG A 98 -1.67 10.24 3.34
CA ARG A 98 -0.46 10.59 4.12
C ARG A 98 -0.79 11.31 5.43
N SER A 99 -1.65 12.32 5.39
CA SER A 99 -2.05 13.09 6.58
C SER A 99 -2.99 12.32 7.50
N SER A 100 -3.78 11.40 6.98
CA SER A 100 -4.70 10.58 7.79
C SER A 100 -3.97 9.44 8.50
N PHE A 101 -2.75 9.12 8.04
CA PHE A 101 -1.89 8.13 8.67
C PHE A 101 -0.77 8.73 9.52
N ASP A 102 -0.43 10.04 9.46
CA ASP A 102 0.67 10.73 10.21
C ASP A 102 2.12 10.36 9.80
N LEU A 103 2.33 10.16 8.51
CA LEU A 103 3.60 9.66 7.94
C LEU A 103 4.76 10.69 7.90
N ILE A 104 5.86 10.41 8.62
CA ILE A 104 7.11 11.21 8.63
C ILE A 104 8.22 10.56 7.76
N PHE A 105 9.05 11.40 7.11
CA PHE A 105 10.18 11.03 6.24
C PHE A 105 11.32 10.29 6.96
#